data_AF-A0A970NX49-F1
#
_entry.id   AF-A0A970NX49-F1
#
_cell.length_a   1.000
_cell.length_b   1.000
_cell.length_c   1.000
_cell.angle_alpha   90.00
_cell.angle_beta   90.00
_cell.angle_gamma   90.00
#
_symmetry.space_group_name_H-M   'P 1'
#
loop_
_entity.id
_entity.type
_entity.pdbx_description
1 polymer ?
#
loop_
_entity_poly.entity_id
_entity_poly.type
_entity_poly.pdbx_seq_one_letter_code
_entity_poly.pdbx_strand_id
1 'polypeptide(L)'
;KANKNRDYRIFEEFAYYVIADARKCRATDIFKLNGHVYAFDSTTIELCLNAFKWAVYRKNQGKGGIKVHTLYDIETSIPTFFHITEARVNDMNAMDAIPYEENKRKFIFFTNAFAEDERLDISPMMVAELYRNRWQIELFFKWMKQHLKIKKFWGETENAVRIQIYSAQSRPIV
;
A
#
# COMPACT_ATOMS: atom_id res chain seq x y z
N LYS A 1 -18.85 14.53 -16.63
CA LYS A 1 -17.54 13.90 -16.97
C LYS A 1 -17.63 12.40 -16.70
N ALA A 2 -17.22 11.54 -17.64
CA ALA A 2 -17.43 10.09 -17.59
C ALA A 2 -16.91 9.40 -16.30
N ASN A 3 -15.75 9.82 -15.79
CA ASN A 3 -15.11 9.21 -14.61
C ASN A 3 -15.78 9.57 -13.27
N LYS A 4 -16.85 10.38 -13.26
CA LYS A 4 -17.66 10.61 -12.05
C LYS A 4 -18.60 9.43 -11.77
N ASN A 5 -19.05 8.75 -12.82
CA ASN A 5 -20.10 7.72 -12.75
C ASN A 5 -19.58 6.30 -13.04
N ARG A 6 -18.37 6.17 -13.59
CA ARG A 6 -17.72 4.86 -13.76
C ARG A 6 -17.30 4.33 -12.41
N ASP A 7 -17.70 3.11 -12.07
CA ASP A 7 -17.32 2.49 -10.81
C ASP A 7 -15.79 2.28 -10.75
N TYR A 8 -15.13 2.83 -9.72
CA TYR A 8 -13.69 2.65 -9.55
C TYR A 8 -13.32 1.19 -9.25
N ARG A 9 -14.25 0.39 -8.72
CA ARG A 9 -14.00 -0.99 -8.28
C ARG A 9 -13.54 -1.90 -9.43
N ILE A 10 -13.97 -1.63 -10.65
CA ILE A 10 -13.50 -2.35 -11.85
C ILE A 10 -11.97 -2.19 -12.03
N PHE A 11 -11.45 -0.99 -11.77
CA PHE A 11 -10.02 -0.71 -11.87
C PHE A 11 -9.24 -1.27 -10.68
N GLU A 12 -9.86 -1.27 -9.50
CA GLU A 12 -9.32 -1.90 -8.29
C GLU A 12 -9.17 -3.41 -8.47
N GLU A 13 -10.24 -4.10 -8.90
CA GLU A 13 -10.22 -5.53 -9.19
C GLU A 13 -9.17 -5.88 -10.24
N PHE A 14 -9.08 -5.09 -11.32
CA PHE A 14 -8.06 -5.29 -12.34
C PHE A 14 -6.63 -5.10 -11.80
N ALA A 15 -6.40 -4.08 -10.96
CA ALA A 15 -5.10 -3.87 -10.33
C ALA A 15 -4.72 -5.05 -9.44
N TYR A 16 -5.65 -5.57 -8.65
CA TYR A 16 -5.43 -6.75 -7.81
C TYR A 16 -5.17 -8.02 -8.62
N TYR A 17 -5.86 -8.20 -9.75
CA TYR A 17 -5.59 -9.30 -10.67
C TYR A 17 -4.15 -9.27 -11.19
N VAL A 18 -3.69 -8.11 -11.69
CA VAL A 18 -2.32 -7.94 -12.21
C VAL A 18 -1.27 -8.14 -11.11
N ILE A 19 -1.53 -7.61 -9.91
CA ILE A 19 -0.65 -7.80 -8.74
C ILE A 19 -0.54 -9.28 -8.39
N ALA A 20 -1.65 -10.01 -8.33
CA ALA A 20 -1.67 -11.42 -8.01
C ALA A 20 -0.86 -12.24 -9.03
N ASP A 21 -0.99 -11.94 -10.32
CA ASP A 21 -0.20 -12.59 -11.37
C ASP A 21 1.29 -12.22 -11.27
N ALA A 22 1.63 -10.96 -11.00
CA ALA A 22 3.02 -10.53 -10.81
C ALA A 22 3.69 -11.25 -9.63
N ARG A 23 2.97 -11.46 -8.51
CA ARG A 23 3.47 -12.21 -7.35
C ARG A 23 3.78 -13.67 -7.70
N LYS A 24 2.91 -14.34 -8.47
CA LYS A 24 3.14 -15.73 -8.91
C LYS A 24 4.41 -15.87 -9.76
N CYS A 25 4.71 -14.86 -10.57
CA CYS A 25 5.92 -14.85 -11.41
C CYS A 25 7.21 -14.64 -10.61
N ARG A 26 7.12 -14.22 -9.35
CA ARG A 26 8.27 -13.88 -8.51
C ARG A 26 8.26 -14.72 -7.23
N ALA A 27 8.79 -15.93 -7.35
CA ALA A 27 8.97 -16.85 -6.23
C ALA A 27 10.35 -16.67 -5.61
N THR A 28 10.45 -15.74 -4.66
CA THR A 28 11.65 -15.50 -3.86
C THR A 28 11.33 -15.82 -2.40
N ASP A 29 12.17 -16.63 -1.77
CA ASP A 29 12.08 -16.97 -0.35
C ASP A 29 13.36 -16.46 0.34
N ILE A 30 13.32 -15.19 0.73
CA ILE A 30 14.49 -14.49 1.29
C ILE A 30 14.70 -14.90 2.74
N PHE A 31 13.62 -14.95 3.51
CA PHE A 31 13.69 -15.11 4.97
C PHE A 31 13.45 -16.54 5.43
N LYS A 32 12.94 -17.44 4.57
CA LYS A 32 12.60 -18.83 4.90
C LYS A 32 11.61 -18.96 6.06
N LEU A 33 10.80 -17.92 6.26
CA LEU A 33 9.78 -17.84 7.32
C LEU A 33 8.45 -18.41 6.80
N ASN A 34 8.46 -19.65 6.29
CA ASN A 34 7.30 -20.44 5.82
C ASN A 34 5.97 -19.67 5.70
N GLY A 35 5.90 -18.72 4.77
CA GLY A 35 4.93 -17.63 4.81
C GLY A 35 5.43 -16.43 4.00
N HIS A 36 4.65 -15.34 4.03
CA HIS A 36 5.04 -14.09 3.37
C HIS A 36 5.41 -13.05 4.42
N VAL A 37 6.43 -12.25 4.11
CA VAL A 37 6.88 -11.16 4.97
C VAL A 37 6.44 -9.83 4.36
N TYR A 38 5.63 -9.07 5.10
CA TYR A 38 5.10 -7.80 4.63
C TYR A 38 5.63 -6.61 5.42
N ALA A 39 5.83 -5.50 4.71
CA ALA A 39 5.88 -4.17 5.30
C ALA A 39 4.51 -3.51 5.13
N PHE A 40 3.98 -2.91 6.19
CA PHE A 40 2.79 -2.07 6.13
C PHE A 40 3.19 -0.64 6.43
N ASP A 41 2.88 0.27 5.51
CA ASP A 41 3.14 1.70 5.69
C ASP A 41 2.23 2.51 4.76
N SER A 42 2.20 3.83 4.94
CA SER A 42 1.39 4.73 4.14
C SER A 42 2.22 5.83 3.50
N THR A 43 1.76 6.30 2.33
CA THR A 43 2.33 7.49 1.70
C THR A 43 1.26 8.52 1.43
N THR A 44 1.54 9.77 1.77
CA THR A 44 0.63 10.89 1.49
C THR A 44 0.90 11.46 0.10
N ILE A 45 -0.16 11.60 -0.70
CA ILE A 45 -0.17 12.35 -1.95
C ILE A 45 -0.87 13.68 -1.66
N GLU A 46 -0.12 14.78 -1.74
CA GLU A 46 -0.65 16.11 -1.51
C GLU A 46 -1.62 16.53 -2.63
N LEU A 47 -2.74 17.12 -2.24
CA LEU A 47 -3.79 17.62 -3.11
C LEU A 47 -4.11 19.09 -2.77
N CYS A 48 -4.52 19.86 -3.79
CA CYS A 48 -5.03 21.20 -3.57
C CYS A 48 -6.49 21.14 -3.07
N LEU A 49 -6.78 21.57 -1.84
CA LEU A 49 -8.15 21.53 -1.28
C LEU A 49 -9.17 22.30 -2.11
N ASN A 50 -8.76 23.37 -2.80
CA ASN A 50 -9.66 24.16 -3.63
C ASN A 50 -10.29 23.32 -4.75
N ALA A 51 -9.54 22.35 -5.28
CA ALA A 51 -10.01 21.39 -6.26
C ALA A 51 -10.57 20.11 -5.60
N PHE A 52 -9.94 19.62 -4.52
CA PHE A 52 -10.28 18.34 -3.87
C PHE A 52 -10.88 18.55 -2.47
N LYS A 53 -12.09 19.12 -2.40
CA LYS A 53 -12.73 19.49 -1.13
C LYS A 53 -12.98 18.32 -0.16
N TRP A 54 -13.05 17.09 -0.67
CA TRP A 54 -13.26 15.88 0.12
C TRP A 54 -11.96 15.32 0.74
N ALA A 55 -10.78 15.68 0.21
CA ALA A 55 -9.50 15.12 0.63
C ALA A 55 -8.85 15.96 1.73
N VAL A 56 -9.52 16.09 2.89
CA VAL A 56 -9.08 16.96 3.99
C VAL A 56 -7.91 16.35 4.74
N TYR A 57 -6.77 17.07 4.82
CA TYR A 57 -5.61 16.64 5.61
C TYR A 57 -5.60 17.25 7.02
N ARG A 58 -5.46 18.58 7.13
CA ARG A 58 -5.57 19.30 8.41
C ARG A 58 -6.49 20.50 8.22
N LYS A 59 -7.61 20.53 8.93
CA LYS A 59 -8.63 21.59 8.86
C LYS A 59 -8.03 23.01 8.98
N ASN A 60 -6.94 23.15 9.73
CA ASN A 60 -6.36 24.46 10.08
C ASN A 60 -5.21 24.92 9.16
N GLN A 61 -4.80 24.14 8.15
CA GLN A 61 -3.66 24.49 7.28
C GLN A 61 -4.01 24.68 5.80
N GLY A 62 -5.29 24.53 5.41
CA GLY A 62 -5.69 24.67 4.01
C GLY A 62 -5.07 23.64 3.06
N LYS A 63 -4.47 22.56 3.60
CA LYS A 63 -3.81 21.49 2.84
C LYS A 63 -4.72 20.29 2.66
N GLY A 64 -4.70 19.74 1.46
CA GLY A 64 -5.46 18.57 1.07
C GLY A 64 -4.53 17.41 0.79
N GLY A 65 -5.04 16.21 0.90
CA GLY A 65 -4.25 15.02 0.62
C GLY A 65 -5.02 13.75 0.87
N ILE A 66 -4.55 12.72 0.18
CA ILE A 66 -4.94 11.34 0.44
C ILE A 66 -3.75 10.58 0.98
N LYS A 67 -4.02 9.58 1.80
CA LYS A 67 -3.05 8.55 2.16
C LYS A 67 -3.33 7.31 1.34
N VAL A 68 -2.27 6.72 0.83
CA VAL A 68 -2.27 5.40 0.20
C VAL A 68 -1.57 4.46 1.15
N HIS A 69 -2.34 3.71 1.93
CA HIS A 69 -1.84 2.65 2.80
C HIS A 69 -1.52 1.44 1.94
N THR A 70 -0.35 0.84 2.13
CA THR A 70 0.14 -0.23 1.28
C THR A 70 0.65 -1.38 2.13
N LEU A 71 0.18 -2.60 1.82
CA LEU A 71 0.84 -3.82 2.28
C LEU A 71 1.81 -4.28 1.19
N TYR A 72 3.10 -4.21 1.47
CA TYR A 72 4.16 -4.52 0.52
C TYR A 72 4.81 -5.85 0.88
N ASP A 73 4.77 -6.82 -0.03
CA ASP A 73 5.43 -8.10 0.13
C ASP A 73 6.93 -7.91 -0.14
N ILE A 74 7.72 -8.01 0.93
CA ILE A 74 9.17 -7.73 0.94
C ILE A 74 9.91 -8.81 0.14
N GLU A 75 9.42 -10.05 0.17
CA GLU A 75 10.07 -11.17 -0.49
C GLU A 75 9.94 -11.05 -1.99
N THR A 76 8.73 -10.77 -2.48
CA THR A 76 8.47 -10.59 -3.91
C THR A 76 8.77 -9.18 -4.40
N SER A 77 9.01 -8.23 -3.51
CA SER A 77 9.12 -6.79 -3.82
C SER A 77 7.91 -6.26 -4.60
N ILE A 78 6.71 -6.76 -4.32
CA ILE A 78 5.47 -6.39 -5.00
C ILE A 78 4.43 -5.91 -3.97
N PRO A 79 3.74 -4.78 -4.22
CA PRO A 79 2.63 -4.37 -3.36
C PRO A 79 1.44 -5.33 -3.51
N THR A 80 0.78 -5.64 -2.41
CA THR A 80 -0.30 -6.65 -2.34
C THR A 80 -1.66 -6.06 -2.04
N PHE A 81 -1.67 -4.92 -1.36
CA PHE A 81 -2.89 -4.24 -0.93
C PHE A 81 -2.70 -2.73 -1.01
N PHE A 82 -3.73 -2.02 -1.48
CA PHE A 82 -3.80 -0.57 -1.44
C PHE A 82 -5.12 -0.13 -0.81
N HIS A 83 -5.05 0.73 0.19
CA HIS A 83 -6.21 1.39 0.77
C HIS A 83 -6.05 2.89 0.72
N ILE A 84 -6.98 3.57 0.06
CA ILE A 84 -6.96 5.02 -0.11
C ILE A 84 -7.90 5.65 0.91
N THR A 85 -7.37 6.53 1.75
CA THR A 85 -8.13 7.29 2.74
C THR A 85 -7.81 8.78 2.66
N GLU A 86 -8.58 9.60 3.37
CA GLU A 86 -8.17 10.97 3.68
C GLU A 86 -6.83 10.95 4.43
N ALA A 87 -5.98 11.95 4.19
CA ALA A 87 -4.63 11.95 4.75
C ALA A 87 -4.57 12.10 6.29
N ARG A 88 -5.68 12.48 6.94
CA ARG A 88 -5.78 12.55 8.42
C ARG A 88 -5.93 11.19 9.10
N VAL A 89 -6.30 10.14 8.36
CA VAL A 89 -6.53 8.81 8.94
C VAL A 89 -5.20 8.26 9.46
N ASN A 90 -5.21 7.75 10.69
CA ASN A 90 -4.06 7.08 11.29
C ASN A 90 -3.91 5.68 10.68
N ASP A 91 -2.68 5.28 10.42
CA ASP A 91 -2.34 4.02 9.77
C ASP A 91 -2.81 2.81 10.58
N MET A 92 -2.86 2.92 11.92
CA MET A 92 -3.45 1.88 12.79
C MET A 92 -4.91 1.58 12.44
N ASN A 93 -5.70 2.60 12.09
CA ASN A 93 -7.10 2.42 11.72
C ASN A 93 -7.25 1.85 10.30
N ALA A 94 -6.22 1.95 9.46
CA ALA A 94 -6.22 1.37 8.12
C ALA A 94 -5.85 -0.11 8.13
N MET A 95 -5.27 -0.62 9.22
CA MET A 95 -4.92 -2.03 9.35
C MET A 95 -6.16 -2.93 9.36
N ASP A 96 -7.29 -2.44 9.88
CA ASP A 96 -8.57 -3.16 9.89
C ASP A 96 -9.11 -3.46 8.48
N ALA A 97 -8.65 -2.71 7.47
CA ALA A 97 -9.04 -2.91 6.08
C ALA A 97 -8.17 -3.95 5.35
N ILE A 98 -7.09 -4.45 5.98
CA ILE A 98 -6.20 -5.43 5.35
C ILE A 98 -6.95 -6.76 5.18
N PRO A 99 -7.08 -7.28 3.94
CA PRO A 99 -7.72 -8.57 3.73
C PRO A 99 -6.82 -9.71 4.25
N TYR A 100 -7.44 -10.72 4.85
CA TYR A 100 -6.76 -11.97 5.14
C TYR A 100 -6.57 -12.77 3.84
N GLU A 101 -5.36 -13.30 3.62
CA GLU A 101 -5.15 -14.25 2.51
C GLU A 101 -5.95 -15.53 2.75
N GLU A 102 -6.49 -16.12 1.68
CA GLU A 102 -7.21 -17.40 1.77
C GLU A 102 -6.33 -18.45 2.46
N ASN A 103 -6.85 -19.05 3.54
CA ASN A 103 -6.19 -20.02 4.42
C ASN A 103 -5.17 -19.47 5.42
N LYS A 104 -4.88 -18.15 5.45
CA LYS A 104 -4.03 -17.54 6.49
C LYS A 104 -4.88 -16.75 7.48
N ARG A 105 -5.01 -17.27 8.71
CA ARG A 105 -5.83 -16.65 9.77
C ARG A 105 -5.03 -15.83 10.78
N LYS A 106 -3.71 -15.69 10.59
CA LYS A 106 -2.82 -15.08 11.58
C LYS A 106 -1.80 -14.17 10.91
N PHE A 107 -1.80 -12.91 11.31
CA PHE A 107 -0.68 -11.98 11.11
C PHE A 107 0.18 -11.96 12.37
N ILE A 108 1.50 -11.88 12.21
CA ILE A 108 2.44 -11.69 13.30
C ILE A 108 3.12 -10.34 13.05
N PHE A 109 2.94 -9.41 13.98
CA PHE A 109 3.44 -8.05 13.86
C PHE A 109 4.79 -7.92 14.58
N PHE A 110 5.85 -7.71 13.79
CA PHE A 110 7.23 -7.60 14.29
C PHE A 110 7.53 -6.28 15.01
N THR A 111 6.55 -5.38 15.18
CA THR A 111 6.69 -4.15 15.98
C THR A 111 6.81 -4.44 17.48
N ASN A 112 6.31 -5.59 17.94
CA ASN A 112 6.31 -6.03 19.33
C ASN A 112 6.83 -7.48 19.50
N ALA A 113 7.70 -7.95 18.61
CA ALA A 113 8.30 -9.28 18.73
C ALA A 113 9.30 -9.28 19.90
N PHE A 114 8.81 -9.51 21.12
CA PHE A 114 9.64 -9.77 22.27
C PHE A 114 10.23 -11.18 22.16
N ALA A 115 11.45 -11.36 22.65
CA ALA A 115 12.19 -12.62 22.63
C ALA A 115 11.48 -13.81 23.33
N GLU A 116 10.31 -13.57 23.94
CA GLU A 116 9.50 -14.52 24.68
C GLU A 116 8.39 -15.20 23.83
N ASP A 117 8.17 -14.77 22.57
CA ASP A 117 7.26 -15.51 21.68
C ASP A 117 7.96 -16.77 21.17
N GLU A 118 7.86 -17.87 21.93
CA GLU A 118 8.36 -19.22 21.61
C GLU A 118 7.91 -19.74 20.22
N ARG A 119 6.99 -19.04 19.54
CA ARG A 119 6.43 -19.42 18.24
C ARG A 119 7.25 -18.95 17.04
N LEU A 120 8.27 -18.11 17.23
CA LEU A 120 9.14 -17.61 16.16
C LEU A 120 10.60 -17.64 16.63
N ASP A 121 11.33 -18.66 16.19
CA ASP A 121 12.79 -18.71 16.34
C ASP A 121 13.45 -17.71 15.36
N ILE A 122 13.36 -16.41 15.69
CA ILE A 122 13.96 -15.33 14.92
C ILE A 122 15.31 -14.93 15.53
N SER A 123 16.39 -15.23 14.81
CA SER A 123 17.72 -14.80 15.24
C SER A 123 17.85 -13.26 15.19
N PRO A 124 18.73 -12.65 16.01
CA PRO A 124 19.04 -11.23 15.90
C PRO A 124 19.49 -10.80 14.50
N MET A 125 20.14 -11.71 13.74
CA MET A 125 20.51 -11.48 12.35
C MET A 125 19.27 -11.37 11.46
N MET A 126 18.29 -12.25 11.64
CA MET A 126 17.01 -12.20 10.92
C MET A 126 16.30 -10.88 11.19
N VAL A 127 16.27 -10.42 12.44
CA VAL A 127 15.71 -9.11 12.80
C VAL A 127 16.43 -7.99 12.04
N ALA A 128 17.77 -7.98 12.04
CA ALA A 128 18.54 -6.98 11.30
C ALA A 128 18.25 -7.00 9.79
N GLU A 129 18.10 -8.18 9.20
CA GLU A 129 17.73 -8.35 7.78
C GLU A 129 16.32 -7.86 7.48
N LEU A 130 15.34 -8.13 8.35
CA LEU A 130 13.98 -7.60 8.24
C LEU A 130 13.99 -6.08 8.25
N TYR A 131 14.71 -5.45 9.18
CA TYR A 131 14.81 -3.98 9.26
C TYR A 131 15.51 -3.38 8.04
N ARG A 132 16.56 -4.04 7.51
CA ARG A 132 17.22 -3.63 6.26
C ARG A 132 16.26 -3.67 5.08
N ASN A 133 15.54 -4.79 4.92
CA ASN A 133 14.65 -5.00 3.78
C ASN A 133 13.32 -4.25 3.90
N ARG A 134 12.92 -3.83 5.11
CA ARG A 134 11.77 -2.95 5.31
C ARG A 134 11.86 -1.67 4.48
N TRP A 135 13.07 -1.16 4.24
CA TRP A 135 13.29 0.04 3.40
C TRP A 135 12.82 -0.11 1.95
N GLN A 136 12.57 -1.33 1.46
CA GLN A 136 12.03 -1.54 0.11
C GLN A 136 10.69 -0.82 -0.10
N ILE A 137 9.82 -0.73 0.91
CA ILE A 137 8.54 -0.02 0.79
C ILE A 137 8.74 1.49 0.57
N GLU A 138 9.77 2.08 1.16
CA GLU A 138 10.12 3.49 0.97
C GLU A 138 10.63 3.76 -0.43
N LEU A 139 11.43 2.83 -0.97
CA LEU A 139 11.86 2.88 -2.36
C LEU A 139 10.67 2.74 -3.32
N PHE A 140 9.72 1.86 -2.99
CA PHE A 140 8.46 1.74 -3.73
C PHE A 140 7.63 3.04 -3.67
N PHE A 141 7.50 3.70 -2.51
CA PHE A 141 6.80 4.98 -2.41
C PHE A 141 7.51 6.10 -3.16
N LYS A 142 8.84 6.14 -3.12
CA LYS A 142 9.64 7.06 -3.93
C LYS A 142 9.37 6.82 -5.41
N TRP A 143 9.41 5.56 -5.85
CA TRP A 143 9.08 5.18 -7.22
C TRP A 143 7.66 5.61 -7.58
N MET A 144 6.67 5.32 -6.72
CA MET A 144 5.27 5.66 -6.91
C MET A 144 5.10 7.16 -7.12
N LYS A 145 5.65 7.99 -6.24
CA LYS A 145 5.57 9.46 -6.34
C LYS A 145 6.28 10.00 -7.58
N GLN A 146 7.35 9.36 -8.05
CA GLN A 146 8.13 9.79 -9.21
C GLN A 146 7.51 9.34 -10.55
N HIS A 147 7.03 8.10 -10.62
CA HIS A 147 6.65 7.42 -11.86
C HIS A 147 5.15 7.39 -12.09
N LEU A 148 4.35 7.40 -11.02
CA LEU A 148 2.95 7.75 -11.16
C LEU A 148 2.90 9.24 -11.46
N LYS A 149 2.82 9.59 -12.74
CA LYS A 149 2.65 10.96 -13.25
C LYS A 149 1.28 11.53 -12.86
N ILE A 150 0.92 11.49 -11.58
CA ILE A 150 -0.22 12.20 -11.01
C ILE A 150 0.15 13.68 -10.88
N LYS A 151 0.61 14.27 -12.00
CA LYS A 151 0.89 15.70 -12.13
C LYS A 151 -0.39 16.49 -12.38
N LYS A 152 -1.39 15.82 -12.96
CA LYS A 152 -2.74 16.32 -13.18
C LYS A 152 -3.73 15.20 -12.90
N PHE A 153 -4.66 15.46 -12.00
CA PHE A 153 -5.81 14.62 -11.84
C PHE A 153 -6.81 14.85 -12.97
N TRP A 154 -7.38 13.78 -13.50
CA TRP A 154 -8.35 13.89 -14.62
C TRP A 154 -9.79 14.08 -14.12
N GLY A 155 -9.97 14.21 -12.81
CA GLY A 155 -11.21 14.56 -12.14
C GLY A 155 -10.95 14.89 -10.67
N GLU A 156 -11.86 15.65 -10.08
CA GLU A 156 -11.73 16.16 -8.70
C GLU A 156 -12.50 15.33 -7.68
N THR A 157 -13.33 14.39 -8.13
CA THR A 157 -14.13 13.51 -7.27
C THR A 157 -13.29 12.35 -6.76
N GLU A 158 -13.60 11.86 -5.56
CA GLU A 158 -12.93 10.69 -4.97
C GLU A 158 -12.84 9.50 -5.93
N ASN A 159 -13.94 9.17 -6.58
CA ASN A 159 -14.00 8.11 -7.58
C ASN A 159 -12.98 8.28 -8.72
N ALA A 160 -12.78 9.50 -9.21
CA ALA A 160 -11.85 9.77 -10.31
C ALA A 160 -10.39 9.64 -9.85
N VAL A 161 -10.10 10.04 -8.62
CA VAL A 161 -8.79 9.85 -7.97
C VAL A 161 -8.49 8.37 -7.77
N ARG A 162 -9.45 7.59 -7.25
CA ARG A 162 -9.34 6.14 -7.09
C ARG A 162 -9.05 5.44 -8.42
N ILE A 163 -9.85 5.72 -9.47
CA ILE A 163 -9.63 5.19 -10.83
C ILE A 163 -8.19 5.45 -11.29
N GLN A 164 -7.71 6.69 -11.14
CA GLN A 164 -6.39 7.07 -11.60
C GLN A 164 -5.27 6.36 -10.83
N ILE A 165 -5.43 6.15 -9.52
CA ILE A 165 -4.45 5.43 -8.71
C ILE A 165 -4.43 3.96 -9.08
N TYR A 166 -5.56 3.26 -9.08
CA TYR A 166 -5.60 1.83 -9.41
C TYR A 166 -5.10 1.53 -10.83
N SER A 167 -5.47 2.37 -11.81
CA SER A 167 -4.95 2.27 -13.19
C SER A 167 -3.43 2.46 -13.28
N ALA A 168 -2.85 3.20 -12.34
CA ALA A 168 -1.42 3.46 -12.30
C ALA A 168 -0.66 2.32 -11.62
N GLN A 169 -1.26 1.68 -10.61
CA GLN A 169 -0.70 0.49 -9.95
C GLN A 169 -0.76 -0.76 -10.82
N SER A 170 -1.74 -0.87 -11.72
CA SER A 170 -1.84 -1.99 -12.66
C SER A 170 -0.81 -1.96 -13.80
N ARG A 171 0.11 -0.97 -13.81
CA ARG A 171 1.18 -0.91 -14.80
C ARG A 171 2.31 -1.87 -14.41
N PRO A 172 2.78 -2.72 -15.33
CA PRO A 172 3.94 -3.55 -15.07
C PRO A 172 5.12 -2.67 -14.68
N ILE A 173 5.78 -3.00 -13.57
CA ILE A 173 7.08 -2.44 -13.21
C ILE A 173 8.09 -3.16 -14.11
N VAL A 174 8.33 -2.59 -15.30
CA VAL A 174 9.35 -3.05 -16.26
C VAL A 174 10.66 -2.33 -15.98
#